data_AF-A0A538EZN0-F1
#
_entry.id   AF-A0A538EZN0-F1
#
_cell.length_a   1.000
_cell.length_b   1.000
_cell.length_c   1.000
_cell.angle_alpha   90.00
_cell.angle_beta   90.00
_cell.angle_gamma   90.00
#
_symmetry.space_group_name_H-M   'P 1'
#
loop_
_entity.id
_entity.type
_entity.pdbx_description
1 polymer ?
#
loop_
_entity_poly.entity_id
_entity_poly.type
_entity_poly.pdbx_seq_one_letter_code
_entity_poly.pdbx_strand_id
1 'polypeptide(L)'
;MYVMPVASVRLILQGTVMTMDPALPFGEAVGIRDGRIAAVGAVEEVRAALGDEVEVVRLDGTVLPGFIDAHHHYCLAAFDAGAPALHLPPGSSIADVLALVERASAAPDGGRWLRLQGYNPAKLRERRAPRLAELDEVCRERPLFLWAFSAHEACLNSAGFAAMGWSAKTADPEGGAIVRDRRGRLTGEIVEAACFLAEARSRESLLDGAEDAWLAAAEAHGQELLRMGITRIGDPGVPPSLERLYLRAAREQRLPVTVHRMPVGSASMLTPRFDDDPTGSGPAVAPVGPAKFFLDGAERCALCVSVSQVVRAAAVTIRRAIGGAGLAAIRAASRRSGLRRGPDGLLHQGILFWDQDALDSAVSTAAERGFQVAQHAVGNEAVSIGLTAIERASGVLDRLPGRPRLEHALVVDPPLVRRIADAGAIAVVQ
;
A
#
# COMPACT_ATOMS: atom_id res chain seq x y z
N MET A 1 36.46 11.78 24.11
CA MET A 1 35.31 12.60 23.67
C MET A 1 34.26 12.46 24.76
N TYR A 2 34.07 13.50 25.56
CA TYR A 2 33.18 13.48 26.73
C TYR A 2 31.73 13.52 26.20
N VAL A 3 31.03 12.40 26.23
CA VAL A 3 29.60 12.36 25.92
C VAL A 3 28.90 13.04 27.08
N MET A 4 28.38 14.25 26.88
CA MET A 4 27.47 14.87 27.83
C MET A 4 26.31 13.89 28.07
N PRO A 5 26.01 13.50 29.32
CA PRO A 5 24.86 12.65 29.57
C PRO A 5 23.63 13.44 29.15
N VAL A 6 22.91 12.97 28.13
CA VAL A 6 21.56 13.46 27.85
C VAL A 6 20.80 13.22 29.15
N ALA A 7 20.29 14.28 29.78
CA ALA A 7 19.54 14.16 31.02
C ALA A 7 18.46 13.10 30.83
N SER A 8 18.42 12.08 31.69
CA SER A 8 17.40 11.03 31.60
C SER A 8 16.02 11.69 31.64
N VAL A 9 15.27 11.53 30.56
CA VAL A 9 13.95 12.15 30.44
C VAL A 9 12.99 11.28 31.23
N ARG A 10 12.50 11.81 32.34
CA ARG A 10 11.50 11.19 33.21
C ARG A 10 10.26 12.05 33.21
N LEU A 11 9.11 11.45 32.91
CA LEU A 11 7.83 12.12 32.80
C LEU A 11 6.73 11.23 33.38
N ILE A 12 5.82 11.81 34.16
CA ILE A 12 4.58 11.18 34.58
C ILE A 12 3.42 11.92 33.92
N LEU A 13 2.62 11.18 33.15
CA LEU A 13 1.33 11.65 32.66
C LEU A 13 0.26 11.16 33.63
N GLN A 14 -0.43 12.08 34.31
CA GLN A 14 -1.48 11.77 35.27
C GLN A 14 -2.85 12.12 34.69
N GLY A 15 -3.77 11.16 34.69
CA GLY A 15 -5.10 11.23 34.08
C GLY A 15 -5.68 9.84 33.92
N THR A 16 -6.79 9.69 33.19
CA THR A 16 -7.27 8.33 32.85
C THR A 16 -6.32 7.71 31.83
N VAL A 17 -5.73 6.56 32.13
CA VAL A 17 -4.86 5.82 31.19
C VAL A 17 -5.58 4.56 30.75
N MET A 18 -5.82 4.39 29.46
CA MET A 18 -6.30 3.14 28.86
C MET A 18 -5.11 2.39 28.28
N THR A 19 -4.80 1.18 28.78
CA THR A 19 -3.58 0.46 28.39
C THR A 19 -3.78 -0.50 27.21
N MET A 20 -5.04 -0.91 26.98
CA MET A 20 -5.42 -2.03 26.12
C MET A 20 -4.91 -3.42 26.58
N ASP A 21 -4.34 -3.51 27.78
CA ASP A 21 -3.98 -4.79 28.43
C ASP A 21 -5.19 -5.35 29.19
N PRO A 22 -5.69 -6.55 28.87
CA PRO A 22 -6.79 -7.18 29.60
C PRO A 22 -6.52 -7.37 31.11
N ALA A 23 -5.26 -7.48 31.53
CA ALA A 23 -4.87 -7.66 32.93
C ALA A 23 -4.86 -6.34 33.72
N LEU A 24 -4.62 -5.22 33.05
CA LEU A 24 -4.61 -3.88 33.64
C LEU A 24 -5.23 -2.87 32.67
N PRO A 25 -6.54 -2.94 32.39
CA PRO A 25 -7.16 -2.18 31.30
C PRO A 25 -7.12 -0.66 31.51
N PHE A 26 -7.07 -0.22 32.76
CA PHE A 26 -7.04 1.19 33.15
C PHE A 26 -5.97 1.48 34.21
N GLY A 27 -5.43 2.70 34.20
CA GLY A 27 -4.57 3.27 35.23
C GLY A 27 -4.85 4.76 35.45
N GLU A 28 -4.24 5.33 36.49
CA GLU A 28 -4.36 6.76 36.86
C GLU A 28 -3.13 7.57 36.42
N ALA A 29 -2.04 6.89 36.09
CA ALA A 29 -0.85 7.50 35.54
C ALA A 29 -0.06 6.51 34.67
N VAL A 30 0.71 7.07 33.74
CA VAL A 30 1.78 6.36 33.04
C VAL A 30 3.09 7.10 33.25
N GLY A 31 4.10 6.33 33.59
CA GLY A 31 5.44 6.79 33.85
C GLY A 31 6.38 6.43 32.71
N ILE A 32 7.08 7.42 32.18
CA ILE A 32 7.96 7.29 31.02
C ILE A 32 9.39 7.61 31.44
N ARG A 33 10.33 6.71 31.10
CA ARG A 33 11.77 6.90 31.24
C ARG A 33 12.44 6.65 29.91
N ASP A 34 13.15 7.66 29.39
CA ASP A 34 13.95 7.56 28.17
C ASP A 34 13.16 6.99 26.98
N GLY A 35 11.92 7.47 26.82
CA GLY A 35 11.01 7.08 25.74
C GLY A 35 10.35 5.70 25.90
N ARG A 36 10.50 5.05 27.06
CA ARG A 36 9.86 3.76 27.37
C ARG A 36 8.94 3.88 28.58
N ILE A 37 7.86 3.12 28.57
CA ILE A 37 6.97 2.99 29.73
C ILE A 37 7.74 2.24 30.83
N ALA A 38 7.92 2.90 31.97
CA ALA A 38 8.56 2.34 33.16
C ALA A 38 7.54 1.77 34.16
N ALA A 39 6.36 2.40 34.26
CA ALA A 39 5.25 1.95 35.09
C ALA A 39 3.92 2.50 34.57
N VAL A 40 2.82 1.81 34.86
CA VAL A 40 1.44 2.26 34.61
C VAL A 40 0.55 1.68 35.70
N GLY A 41 -0.39 2.46 36.23
CA GLY A 41 -1.20 2.03 37.37
C GLY A 41 -1.63 3.21 38.24
N ALA A 42 -1.67 3.00 39.56
CA ALA A 42 -1.97 4.07 40.50
C ALA A 42 -0.86 5.14 40.50
N VAL A 43 -1.21 6.40 40.78
CA VAL A 43 -0.25 7.52 40.76
C VAL A 43 0.96 7.24 41.66
N GLU A 44 0.75 6.66 42.83
CA GLU A 44 1.83 6.45 43.81
C GLU A 44 2.75 5.29 43.43
N GLU A 45 2.25 4.27 42.74
CA GLU A 45 3.07 3.18 42.18
C GLU A 45 3.98 3.71 41.08
N VAL A 46 3.43 4.57 40.21
CA VAL A 46 4.18 5.21 39.12
C VAL A 46 5.26 6.15 39.68
N ARG A 47 4.94 6.94 40.71
CA ARG A 47 5.93 7.78 41.41
C ARG A 47 7.02 6.96 42.08
N ALA A 48 6.67 5.88 42.79
CA ALA A 48 7.65 5.00 43.40
C ALA A 48 8.64 4.41 42.37
N ALA A 49 8.18 4.14 41.15
CA ALA A 49 9.03 3.63 40.07
C ALA A 49 9.96 4.69 39.43
N LEU A 50 9.57 5.98 39.45
CA LEU A 50 10.26 7.06 38.73
C LEU A 50 11.04 8.04 39.63
N GLY A 51 10.67 8.11 40.91
CA GLY A 51 11.16 9.05 41.90
C GLY A 51 10.34 10.34 41.96
N ASP A 52 10.56 11.11 43.03
CA ASP A 52 9.79 12.34 43.31
C ASP A 52 10.24 13.57 42.52
N GLU A 53 11.51 13.60 42.08
CA GLU A 53 12.05 14.67 41.21
C GLU A 53 11.81 14.35 39.73
N VAL A 54 10.54 14.28 39.35
CA VAL A 54 10.09 13.93 37.99
C VAL A 54 9.03 14.92 37.53
N GLU A 55 9.07 15.30 36.25
CA GLU A 55 8.07 16.17 35.67
C GLU A 55 6.70 15.46 35.67
N VAL A 56 5.67 16.13 36.20
CA VAL A 56 4.31 15.61 36.24
C VAL A 56 3.40 16.50 35.41
N VAL A 57 2.82 15.93 34.36
CA VAL A 57 1.82 16.57 33.52
C VAL A 57 0.46 15.99 33.87
N ARG A 58 -0.44 16.85 34.38
CA ARG A 58 -1.83 16.48 34.66
C ARG A 58 -2.68 16.76 33.43
N LEU A 59 -3.47 15.78 33.03
CA LEU A 59 -4.29 15.83 31.83
C LEU A 59 -5.77 15.82 32.21
N ASP A 60 -6.55 16.71 31.61
CA ASP A 60 -8.01 16.71 31.68
C ASP A 60 -8.59 15.83 30.56
N GLY A 61 -8.15 14.56 30.53
CA GLY A 61 -8.49 13.64 29.45
C GLY A 61 -7.89 12.24 29.61
N THR A 62 -8.06 11.44 28.57
CA THR A 62 -7.61 10.05 28.54
C THR A 62 -6.34 9.88 27.72
N VAL A 63 -5.34 9.23 28.30
CA VAL A 63 -4.15 8.73 27.60
C VAL A 63 -4.45 7.35 27.03
N LEU A 64 -4.16 7.15 25.75
CA LEU A 64 -4.24 5.87 25.05
C LEU A 64 -2.95 5.61 24.27
N PRO A 65 -2.65 4.35 23.88
CA PRO A 65 -1.59 4.08 22.92
C PRO A 65 -1.84 4.86 21.63
N GLY A 66 -0.76 5.43 21.07
CA GLY A 66 -0.84 6.06 19.75
C GLY A 66 -1.29 5.05 18.69
N PHE A 67 -2.02 5.52 17.69
CA PHE A 67 -2.53 4.66 16.63
C PHE A 67 -1.40 4.15 15.74
N ILE A 68 -1.57 2.92 15.26
CA ILE A 68 -0.67 2.27 14.32
C ILE A 68 -1.43 2.08 13.01
N ASP A 69 -1.02 2.78 11.96
CA ASP A 69 -1.51 2.51 10.61
C ASP A 69 -0.65 1.41 9.98
N ALA A 70 -1.13 0.17 10.06
CA ALA A 70 -0.33 -0.98 9.66
C ALA A 70 -0.02 -1.03 8.16
N HIS A 71 -0.72 -0.27 7.32
CA HIS A 71 -0.58 -0.29 5.86
C HIS A 71 -0.83 1.11 5.26
N HIS A 72 0.24 1.86 5.06
CA HIS A 72 0.22 3.24 4.63
C HIS A 72 1.34 3.53 3.64
N HIS A 73 1.02 3.89 2.40
CA HIS A 73 2.02 4.20 1.38
C HIS A 73 2.70 5.57 1.61
N TYR A 74 3.47 5.70 2.69
CA TYR A 74 4.03 6.96 3.18
C TYR A 74 5.02 7.56 2.18
N CYS A 75 5.91 6.73 1.62
CA CYS A 75 6.92 7.21 0.69
C CYS A 75 6.30 7.70 -0.63
N LEU A 76 5.22 7.05 -1.09
CA LEU A 76 4.47 7.48 -2.27
C LEU A 76 3.63 8.72 -1.95
N ALA A 77 3.00 8.81 -0.78
CA ALA A 77 2.29 10.01 -0.35
C ALA A 77 3.21 11.24 -0.31
N ALA A 78 4.43 11.09 0.22
CA ALA A 78 5.45 12.15 0.21
C ALA A 78 5.90 12.51 -1.21
N PHE A 79 6.08 11.51 -2.08
CA PHE A 79 6.46 11.74 -3.48
C PHE A 79 5.34 12.45 -4.27
N ASP A 80 4.11 11.99 -4.13
CA ASP A 80 2.96 12.50 -4.87
C ASP A 80 2.41 13.82 -4.28
N ALA A 81 2.85 14.26 -3.10
CA ALA A 81 2.48 15.56 -2.53
C ALA A 81 2.84 16.74 -3.44
N GLY A 82 3.87 16.58 -4.28
CA GLY A 82 4.25 17.55 -5.32
C GLY A 82 3.53 17.37 -6.66
N ALA A 83 2.78 16.29 -6.85
CA ALA A 83 2.09 16.00 -8.10
C ALA A 83 0.73 16.71 -8.16
N PRO A 84 0.37 17.34 -9.29
CA PRO A 84 -0.95 17.93 -9.47
C PRO A 84 -2.07 16.88 -9.28
N ALA A 85 -2.91 17.10 -8.27
CA ALA A 85 -4.04 16.22 -7.99
C ALA A 85 -5.20 16.48 -8.96
N LEU A 86 -5.71 15.41 -9.57
CA LEU A 86 -6.90 15.39 -10.44
C LEU A 86 -8.14 14.99 -9.66
N HIS A 87 -8.38 15.65 -8.54
CA HIS A 87 -9.62 15.46 -7.78
C HIS A 87 -10.75 16.25 -8.42
N LEU A 88 -11.34 15.64 -9.44
CA LEU A 88 -12.49 16.17 -10.15
C LEU A 88 -13.80 15.81 -9.42
N PRO A 89 -14.76 16.74 -9.31
CA PRO A 89 -16.07 16.42 -8.73
C PRO A 89 -16.80 15.35 -9.57
N PRO A 90 -17.64 14.51 -8.95
CA PRO A 90 -18.45 13.54 -9.69
C PRO A 90 -19.25 14.20 -10.82
N GLY A 91 -19.23 13.60 -12.01
CA GLY A 91 -19.89 14.17 -13.19
C GLY A 91 -19.02 15.16 -13.98
N SER A 92 -17.73 15.30 -13.67
CA SER A 92 -16.75 15.92 -14.58
C SER A 92 -16.58 15.09 -15.86
N SER A 93 -16.06 15.73 -16.90
CA SER A 93 -15.83 15.14 -18.23
C SER A 93 -14.36 14.81 -18.47
N ILE A 94 -14.08 14.07 -19.54
CA ILE A 94 -12.71 13.86 -20.01
C ILE A 94 -12.08 15.19 -20.46
N ALA A 95 -12.86 16.11 -21.03
CA ALA A 95 -12.36 17.44 -21.38
C ALA A 95 -11.82 18.19 -20.15
N ASP A 96 -12.45 18.05 -18.98
CA ASP A 96 -11.97 18.65 -17.73
C ASP A 96 -10.63 18.04 -17.28
N VAL A 97 -10.44 16.72 -17.47
CA VAL A 97 -9.16 16.04 -17.24
C VAL A 97 -8.09 16.59 -18.19
N LEU A 98 -8.40 16.66 -19.50
CA LEU A 98 -7.46 17.12 -20.53
C LEU A 98 -7.04 18.58 -20.31
N ALA A 99 -7.95 19.44 -19.87
CA ALA A 99 -7.64 20.83 -19.55
C ALA A 99 -6.67 20.94 -18.35
N LEU A 100 -6.74 20.03 -17.38
CA LEU A 100 -5.76 19.96 -16.28
C LEU A 100 -4.40 19.46 -16.78
N VAL A 101 -4.40 18.46 -17.66
CA VAL A 101 -3.17 17.96 -18.30
C VAL A 101 -2.49 19.05 -19.13
N GLU A 102 -3.23 19.80 -19.94
CA GLU A 102 -2.74 20.91 -20.75
C GLU A 102 -2.12 22.02 -19.88
N ARG A 103 -2.81 22.41 -18.79
CA ARG A 103 -2.26 23.40 -17.86
C ARG A 103 -0.97 22.93 -17.21
N ALA A 104 -0.89 21.65 -16.83
CA ALA A 104 0.29 21.09 -16.20
C ALA A 104 1.44 20.86 -17.19
N SER A 105 1.14 20.58 -18.47
CA SER A 105 2.15 20.38 -19.52
C SER A 105 2.85 21.67 -19.94
N ALA A 106 2.22 22.84 -19.73
CA ALA A 106 2.79 24.14 -20.01
C ALA A 106 3.95 24.55 -19.08
N ALA A 107 4.11 23.89 -17.92
CA ALA A 107 5.20 24.20 -16.99
C ALA A 107 6.54 23.66 -17.53
N PRO A 108 7.61 24.48 -17.58
CA PRO A 108 8.92 24.04 -18.05
C PRO A 108 9.53 23.06 -17.05
N ASP A 109 9.85 21.85 -17.52
CA ASP A 109 10.32 20.75 -16.67
C ASP A 109 11.58 20.06 -17.21
N GLY A 110 12.11 20.51 -18.36
CA GLY A 110 13.27 19.93 -19.01
C GLY A 110 13.01 18.59 -19.71
N GLY A 111 11.75 18.25 -20.05
CA GLY A 111 11.41 17.02 -20.77
C GLY A 111 11.32 15.77 -19.86
N ARG A 112 11.18 15.98 -18.55
CA ARG A 112 10.90 14.91 -17.59
C ARG A 112 9.46 14.43 -17.78
N TRP A 113 9.12 13.34 -17.10
CA TRP A 113 7.74 12.85 -17.10
C TRP A 113 6.78 13.90 -16.54
N LEU A 114 5.60 14.03 -17.16
CA LEU A 114 4.45 14.69 -16.57
C LEU A 114 3.63 13.63 -15.83
N ARG A 115 3.43 13.82 -14.53
CA ARG A 115 2.65 12.92 -13.68
C ARG A 115 1.47 13.66 -13.06
N LEU A 116 0.27 13.10 -13.23
CA LEU A 116 -0.95 13.57 -12.58
C LEU A 116 -1.75 12.35 -12.12
N GLN A 117 -2.53 12.51 -11.05
CA GLN A 117 -3.21 11.36 -10.44
C GLN A 117 -4.58 11.67 -9.84
N GLY A 118 -5.42 10.64 -9.71
CA GLY A 118 -6.61 10.68 -8.87
C GLY A 118 -7.94 10.84 -9.61
N TYR A 119 -7.92 10.90 -10.95
CA TYR A 119 -9.15 10.86 -11.73
C TYR A 119 -9.78 9.46 -11.66
N ASN A 120 -11.12 9.38 -11.68
CA ASN A 120 -11.83 8.11 -11.62
C ASN A 120 -12.65 7.90 -12.91
N PRO A 121 -12.24 6.99 -13.82
CA PRO A 121 -12.93 6.73 -15.07
C PRO A 121 -14.44 6.45 -14.91
N ALA A 122 -14.84 5.76 -13.82
CA ALA A 122 -16.23 5.41 -13.57
C ALA A 122 -17.10 6.59 -13.10
N LYS A 123 -16.48 7.66 -12.59
CA LYS A 123 -17.15 8.90 -12.14
C LYS A 123 -17.19 10.00 -13.21
N LEU A 124 -16.49 9.81 -14.34
CA LEU A 124 -16.56 10.70 -15.50
C LEU A 124 -17.87 10.50 -16.29
N ARG A 125 -18.34 11.55 -16.98
CA ARG A 125 -19.55 11.50 -17.83
C ARG A 125 -19.47 10.41 -18.90
N GLU A 126 -18.29 10.27 -19.49
CA GLU A 126 -18.00 9.34 -20.58
C GLU A 126 -17.83 7.89 -20.10
N ARG A 127 -17.66 7.67 -18.78
CA ARG A 127 -17.49 6.35 -18.14
C ARG A 127 -16.36 5.52 -18.77
N ARG A 128 -15.26 6.19 -19.12
CA ARG A 128 -14.05 5.62 -19.71
C ARG A 128 -12.84 6.47 -19.33
N ALA A 129 -11.65 5.91 -19.53
CA ALA A 129 -10.42 6.69 -19.48
C ALA A 129 -10.24 7.57 -20.75
N PRO A 130 -9.40 8.61 -20.70
CA PRO A 130 -8.94 9.34 -21.88
C PRO A 130 -8.25 8.41 -22.89
N ARG A 131 -8.39 8.70 -24.18
CA ARG A 131 -7.75 7.94 -25.26
C ARG A 131 -6.40 8.55 -25.61
N LEU A 132 -5.52 7.73 -26.17
CA LEU A 132 -4.20 8.11 -26.66
C LEU A 132 -4.23 9.38 -27.53
N ALA A 133 -5.14 9.45 -28.50
CA ALA A 133 -5.27 10.62 -29.37
C ALA A 133 -5.68 11.90 -28.60
N GLU A 134 -6.59 11.78 -27.63
CA GLU A 134 -7.03 12.90 -26.79
C GLU A 134 -5.89 13.40 -25.88
N LEU A 135 -5.05 12.50 -25.38
CA LEU A 135 -3.87 12.85 -24.59
C LEU A 135 -2.78 13.50 -25.45
N ASP A 136 -2.56 12.97 -26.65
CA ASP A 136 -1.59 13.52 -27.60
C ASP A 136 -1.98 14.94 -28.09
N GLU A 137 -3.27 15.31 -28.06
CA GLU A 137 -3.72 16.67 -28.41
C GLU A 137 -3.23 17.72 -27.39
N VAL A 138 -3.16 17.37 -26.11
CA VAL A 138 -2.80 18.32 -25.02
C VAL A 138 -1.38 18.16 -24.49
N CYS A 139 -0.76 17.01 -24.74
CA CYS A 139 0.59 16.69 -24.28
C CYS A 139 1.18 15.63 -25.22
N ARG A 140 1.77 16.04 -26.35
CA ARG A 140 2.36 15.10 -27.32
C ARG A 140 3.82 14.74 -27.04
N GLU A 141 4.62 15.77 -26.79
CA GLU A 141 6.09 15.68 -26.84
C GLU A 141 6.70 15.24 -25.50
N ARG A 142 5.97 15.42 -24.40
CA ARG A 142 6.43 15.10 -23.05
C ARG A 142 5.82 13.77 -22.57
N PRO A 143 6.60 12.80 -22.07
CA PRO A 143 6.04 11.55 -21.54
C PRO A 143 5.01 11.81 -20.43
N LEU A 144 3.78 11.34 -20.60
CA LEU A 144 2.69 11.52 -19.63
C LEU A 144 2.37 10.20 -18.93
N PHE A 145 2.29 10.23 -17.60
CA PHE A 145 1.68 9.19 -16.77
C PHE A 145 0.48 9.76 -16.03
N LEU A 146 -0.72 9.36 -16.47
CA LEU A 146 -1.99 9.81 -15.91
C LEU A 146 -2.59 8.70 -15.05
N TRP A 147 -2.36 8.73 -13.74
CA TRP A 147 -2.71 7.65 -12.83
C TRP A 147 -4.18 7.73 -12.38
N ALA A 148 -4.90 6.62 -12.54
CA ALA A 148 -6.28 6.55 -12.08
C ALA A 148 -6.36 6.42 -10.55
N PHE A 149 -7.51 6.79 -9.99
CA PHE A 149 -7.78 6.70 -8.55
C PHE A 149 -7.55 5.30 -7.96
N SER A 150 -7.73 4.23 -8.74
CA SER A 150 -7.52 2.87 -8.24
C SER A 150 -6.06 2.55 -7.96
N ALA A 151 -5.11 3.33 -8.47
CA ALA A 151 -3.68 3.01 -8.47
C ALA A 151 -3.26 1.74 -9.28
N HIS A 152 -4.23 1.02 -9.86
CA HIS A 152 -4.01 -0.20 -10.68
C HIS A 152 -4.13 0.06 -12.19
N GLU A 153 -4.51 1.27 -12.59
CA GLU A 153 -4.72 1.64 -13.99
C GLU A 153 -4.15 3.04 -14.25
N ALA A 154 -3.60 3.26 -15.43
CA ALA A 154 -3.13 4.56 -15.86
C ALA A 154 -3.33 4.76 -17.37
N CYS A 155 -3.14 5.99 -17.83
CA CYS A 155 -2.98 6.27 -19.25
C CYS A 155 -1.60 6.86 -19.56
N LEU A 156 -1.06 6.46 -20.70
CA LEU A 156 0.11 7.02 -21.34
C LEU A 156 -0.29 7.72 -22.64
N ASN A 157 0.40 8.81 -22.96
CA ASN A 157 0.42 9.38 -24.31
C ASN A 157 1.47 8.66 -25.20
N SER A 158 1.63 9.13 -26.45
CA SER A 158 2.61 8.54 -27.38
C SER A 158 4.05 8.64 -26.88
N ALA A 159 4.45 9.78 -26.30
CA ALA A 159 5.77 9.94 -25.71
C ALA A 159 6.00 9.02 -24.49
N GLY A 160 4.97 8.77 -23.68
CA GLY A 160 5.01 7.85 -22.56
C GLY A 160 5.22 6.41 -23.00
N PHE A 161 4.49 5.93 -24.01
CA PHE A 161 4.75 4.61 -24.60
C PHE A 161 6.16 4.50 -25.18
N ALA A 162 6.64 5.54 -25.88
CA ALA A 162 8.00 5.57 -26.41
C ALA A 162 9.06 5.51 -25.30
N ALA A 163 8.87 6.25 -24.21
CA ALA A 163 9.77 6.25 -23.06
C ALA A 163 9.80 4.90 -22.31
N MET A 164 8.73 4.10 -22.42
CA MET A 164 8.69 2.72 -21.95
C MET A 164 9.26 1.70 -22.96
N GLY A 165 9.56 2.11 -24.20
CA GLY A 165 9.90 1.19 -25.28
C GLY A 165 8.73 0.30 -25.72
N TRP A 166 7.49 0.74 -25.47
CA TRP A 166 6.28 -0.01 -25.75
C TRP A 166 5.62 0.42 -27.04
N SER A 167 5.02 -0.54 -27.74
CA SER A 167 4.30 -0.35 -28.99
C SER A 167 3.07 -1.26 -29.04
N ALA A 168 2.24 -1.10 -30.07
CA ALA A 168 1.14 -2.01 -30.35
C ALA A 168 1.56 -3.48 -30.51
N LYS A 169 2.84 -3.74 -30.83
CA LYS A 169 3.41 -5.10 -31.01
C LYS A 169 4.09 -5.64 -29.76
N THR A 170 4.33 -4.81 -28.76
CA THR A 170 4.94 -5.26 -27.50
C THR A 170 4.00 -6.25 -26.83
N ALA A 171 4.51 -7.36 -26.29
CA ALA A 171 3.70 -8.31 -25.53
C ALA A 171 3.18 -7.66 -24.23
N ASP A 172 2.08 -8.16 -23.69
CA ASP A 172 1.65 -7.75 -22.36
C ASP A 172 2.66 -8.24 -21.31
N PRO A 173 3.01 -7.39 -20.32
CA PRO A 173 3.78 -7.87 -19.17
C PRO A 173 2.95 -8.89 -18.40
N GLU A 174 3.63 -9.87 -17.80
CA GLU A 174 2.98 -10.86 -16.95
C GLU A 174 2.16 -10.17 -15.85
N GLY A 175 0.91 -10.59 -15.66
CA GLY A 175 0.00 -9.99 -14.70
C GLY A 175 -0.51 -8.58 -15.07
N GLY A 176 -0.28 -8.08 -16.29
CA GLY A 176 -0.72 -6.75 -16.70
C GLY A 176 -1.21 -6.70 -18.14
N ALA A 177 -1.62 -5.51 -18.58
CA ALA A 177 -2.02 -5.30 -19.97
C ALA A 177 -1.63 -3.91 -20.46
N ILE A 178 -1.12 -3.86 -21.69
CA ILE A 178 -1.06 -2.66 -22.52
C ILE A 178 -2.30 -2.70 -23.41
N VAL A 179 -3.28 -1.84 -23.18
CA VAL A 179 -4.60 -2.02 -23.78
C VAL A 179 -4.61 -1.61 -25.26
N ARG A 180 -5.17 -2.49 -26.11
CA ARG A 180 -5.41 -2.21 -27.54
C ARG A 180 -6.89 -2.23 -27.88
N ASP A 181 -7.26 -1.45 -28.89
CA ASP A 181 -8.58 -1.49 -29.49
C ASP A 181 -8.77 -2.74 -30.37
N ARG A 182 -9.97 -2.92 -30.92
CA ARG A 182 -10.31 -4.06 -31.80
C ARG A 182 -9.50 -4.13 -33.09
N ARG A 183 -8.78 -3.06 -33.45
CA ARG A 183 -7.89 -2.99 -34.61
C ARG A 183 -6.42 -3.20 -34.21
N GLY A 184 -6.15 -3.55 -32.96
CA GLY A 184 -4.79 -3.75 -32.43
C GLY A 184 -4.03 -2.46 -32.18
N ARG A 185 -4.69 -1.29 -32.15
CA ARG A 185 -4.02 0.00 -31.89
C ARG A 185 -4.03 0.31 -30.40
N LEU A 186 -2.97 0.92 -29.88
CA LEU A 186 -2.89 1.36 -28.49
C LEU A 186 -4.04 2.31 -28.15
N THR A 187 -4.70 2.08 -27.01
CA THR A 187 -5.79 2.95 -26.54
C THR A 187 -5.30 4.11 -25.68
N GLY A 188 -4.10 4.02 -25.11
CA GLY A 188 -3.64 4.90 -24.03
C GLY A 188 -3.57 4.19 -22.69
N GLU A 189 -4.41 3.20 -22.46
CA GLU A 189 -4.63 2.57 -21.15
C GLU A 189 -3.62 1.45 -20.86
N ILE A 190 -3.17 1.39 -19.62
CA ILE A 190 -2.32 0.33 -19.07
C ILE A 190 -2.88 -0.14 -17.72
N VAL A 191 -2.75 -1.43 -17.43
CA VAL A 191 -3.46 -2.09 -16.32
C VAL A 191 -2.53 -3.02 -15.55
N GLU A 192 -2.67 -3.06 -14.22
CA GLU A 192 -1.96 -3.91 -13.26
C GLU A 192 -0.43 -3.84 -13.43
N ALA A 193 0.27 -4.93 -13.75
CA ALA A 193 1.73 -4.94 -13.87
C ALA A 193 2.29 -3.89 -14.85
N ALA A 194 1.56 -3.60 -15.94
CA ALA A 194 1.96 -2.53 -16.88
C ALA A 194 1.89 -1.15 -16.21
N CYS A 195 0.89 -0.92 -15.38
CA CYS A 195 0.77 0.32 -14.59
C CYS A 195 1.97 0.47 -13.64
N PHE A 196 2.34 -0.58 -12.90
CA PHE A 196 3.45 -0.51 -11.93
C PHE A 196 4.82 -0.30 -12.58
N LEU A 197 5.05 -0.89 -13.76
CA LEU A 197 6.28 -0.64 -14.53
C LEU A 197 6.39 0.82 -14.99
N ALA A 198 5.28 1.39 -15.49
CA ALA A 198 5.24 2.79 -15.91
C ALA A 198 5.31 3.76 -14.72
N GLU A 199 4.66 3.42 -13.60
CA GLU A 199 4.74 4.13 -12.33
C GLU A 199 6.21 4.26 -11.91
N ALA A 200 6.91 3.14 -11.78
CA ALA A 200 8.30 3.11 -11.33
C ALA A 200 9.21 3.93 -12.25
N ARG A 201 9.05 3.78 -13.57
CA ARG A 201 9.82 4.55 -14.57
C ARG A 201 9.57 6.05 -14.46
N SER A 202 8.31 6.46 -14.32
CA SER A 202 7.93 7.87 -14.18
C SER A 202 8.47 8.48 -12.88
N ARG A 203 8.37 7.73 -11.77
CA ARG A 203 8.82 8.14 -10.44
C ARG A 203 10.33 8.28 -10.36
N GLU A 204 11.09 7.30 -10.84
CA GLU A 204 12.56 7.37 -10.87
C GLU A 204 13.05 8.58 -11.66
N SER A 205 12.42 8.88 -12.80
CA SER A 205 12.75 10.07 -13.59
C SER A 205 12.45 11.38 -12.86
N LEU A 206 11.53 11.39 -11.91
CA LEU A 206 11.08 12.58 -11.18
C LEU A 206 11.77 12.74 -9.81
N LEU A 207 12.31 11.66 -9.26
CA LEU A 207 12.98 11.70 -7.97
C LEU A 207 14.38 12.33 -8.04
N ASP A 208 15.07 12.17 -9.18
CA ASP A 208 16.41 12.74 -9.41
C ASP A 208 16.39 14.27 -9.27
N GLY A 209 17.13 14.82 -8.30
CA GLY A 209 17.13 16.26 -7.99
C GLY A 209 15.88 16.76 -7.27
N ALA A 210 15.01 15.87 -6.77
CA ALA A 210 13.84 16.20 -5.96
C ALA A 210 13.91 15.62 -4.53
N GLU A 211 15.08 15.13 -4.11
CA GLU A 211 15.26 14.44 -2.83
C GLU A 211 14.98 15.35 -1.63
N ASP A 212 15.41 16.60 -1.67
CA ASP A 212 15.13 17.57 -0.59
C ASP A 212 13.64 17.91 -0.48
N ALA A 213 12.97 18.01 -1.64
CA ALA A 213 11.53 18.22 -1.70
C ALA A 213 10.78 17.02 -1.14
N TRP A 214 11.21 15.79 -1.47
CA TRP A 214 10.66 14.58 -0.88
C TRP A 214 10.83 14.54 0.63
N LEU A 215 12.01 14.90 1.16
CA LEU A 215 12.23 14.93 2.61
C LEU A 215 11.32 15.93 3.32
N ALA A 216 11.12 17.11 2.73
CA ALA A 216 10.19 18.11 3.27
C ALA A 216 8.73 17.63 3.23
N ALA A 217 8.31 17.00 2.14
CA ALA A 217 6.98 16.42 2.02
C ALA A 217 6.77 15.25 3.01
N ALA A 218 7.76 14.38 3.14
CA ALA A 218 7.77 13.27 4.09
C ALA A 218 7.64 13.78 5.52
N GLU A 219 8.41 14.79 5.91
CA GLU A 219 8.32 15.39 7.24
C GLU A 219 6.94 16.01 7.50
N ALA A 220 6.42 16.82 6.56
CA ALA A 220 5.10 17.43 6.68
C ALA A 220 3.97 16.39 6.79
N HIS A 221 4.03 15.33 5.98
CA HIS A 221 3.07 14.22 6.03
C HIS A 221 3.10 13.50 7.38
N GLY A 222 4.29 13.23 7.91
CA GLY A 222 4.45 12.64 9.24
C GLY A 222 3.89 13.51 10.36
N GLN A 223 4.03 14.84 10.27
CA GLN A 223 3.43 15.76 11.24
C GLN A 223 1.90 15.72 11.19
N GLU A 224 1.31 15.62 10.00
CA GLU A 224 -0.14 15.50 9.88
C GLU A 224 -0.65 14.17 10.46
N LEU A 225 0.06 13.06 10.23
CA LEU A 225 -0.26 11.78 10.85
C LEU A 225 -0.19 11.84 12.38
N LEU A 226 0.86 12.48 12.95
CA LEU A 226 0.96 12.69 14.40
C LEU A 226 -0.21 13.52 14.94
N ARG A 227 -0.67 14.54 14.20
CA ARG A 227 -1.81 15.37 14.56
C ARG A 227 -3.11 14.56 14.62
N MET A 228 -3.20 13.47 13.86
CA MET A 228 -4.29 12.47 13.92
C MET A 228 -4.07 11.39 14.99
N GLY A 229 -2.98 11.44 15.73
CA GLY A 229 -2.61 10.46 16.76
C GLY A 229 -1.93 9.19 16.21
N ILE A 230 -1.57 9.16 14.92
CA ILE A 230 -0.84 8.04 14.31
C ILE A 230 0.65 8.23 14.58
N THR A 231 1.25 7.32 15.33
CA THR A 231 2.67 7.41 15.77
C THR A 231 3.58 6.41 15.07
N ARG A 232 2.98 5.40 14.43
CA ARG A 232 3.70 4.36 13.69
C ARG A 232 2.92 3.93 12.48
N ILE A 233 3.65 3.70 11.38
CA ILE A 233 3.07 3.21 10.14
C ILE A 233 3.87 2.05 9.55
N GLY A 234 3.21 1.18 8.81
CA GLY A 234 3.85 0.22 7.92
C GLY A 234 3.77 0.70 6.49
N ASP A 235 4.90 0.91 5.82
CA ASP A 235 4.96 1.41 4.45
C ASP A 235 5.28 0.28 3.47
N PRO A 236 4.28 -0.28 2.77
CA PRO A 236 4.51 -1.31 1.78
C PRO A 236 4.99 -0.74 0.45
N GLY A 237 5.89 -1.47 -0.20
CA GLY A 237 6.32 -1.12 -1.55
C GLY A 237 7.44 -0.08 -1.58
N VAL A 238 8.41 -0.19 -0.66
CA VAL A 238 9.56 0.74 -0.59
C VAL A 238 10.69 0.25 -1.52
N PRO A 239 10.93 0.90 -2.68
CA PRO A 239 12.03 0.56 -3.57
C PRO A 239 13.37 1.11 -3.04
N PRO A 240 14.51 0.63 -3.56
CA PRO A 240 15.84 1.09 -3.15
C PRO A 240 16.05 2.61 -3.25
N SER A 241 15.40 3.27 -4.21
CA SER A 241 15.50 4.72 -4.38
C SER A 241 14.88 5.51 -3.23
N LEU A 242 13.74 5.05 -2.69
CA LEU A 242 13.06 5.69 -1.55
C LEU A 242 13.63 5.24 -0.21
N GLU A 243 14.13 4.01 -0.10
CA GLU A 243 14.86 3.55 1.08
C GLU A 243 16.04 4.47 1.42
N ARG A 244 16.84 4.86 0.42
CA ARG A 244 17.96 5.79 0.64
C ARG A 244 17.48 7.11 1.25
N LEU A 245 16.30 7.59 0.88
CA LEU A 245 15.72 8.81 1.42
C LEU A 245 15.21 8.63 2.85
N TYR A 246 14.65 7.47 3.19
CA TYR A 246 14.32 7.16 4.59
C TYR A 246 15.56 7.13 5.48
N LEU A 247 16.66 6.50 5.01
CA LEU A 247 17.91 6.47 5.76
C LEU A 247 18.50 7.87 5.94
N ARG A 248 18.38 8.73 4.92
CA ARG A 248 18.74 10.15 5.03
C ARG A 248 17.84 10.88 6.03
N ALA A 249 16.53 10.75 5.92
CA ALA A 249 15.55 11.36 6.82
C ALA A 249 15.77 10.96 8.28
N ALA A 250 16.09 9.69 8.53
CA ALA A 250 16.42 9.19 9.86
C ALA A 250 17.71 9.82 10.42
N ARG A 251 18.77 9.93 9.61
CA ARG A 251 20.02 10.60 10.02
C ARG A 251 19.82 12.09 10.31
N GLU A 252 18.98 12.75 9.52
CA GLU A 252 18.63 14.16 9.68
C GLU A 252 17.51 14.40 10.71
N GLN A 253 16.99 13.34 11.35
CA GLN A 253 15.92 13.40 12.35
C GLN A 253 14.61 14.05 11.82
N ARG A 254 14.31 13.82 10.54
CA ARG A 254 13.17 14.43 9.82
C ARG A 254 11.93 13.53 9.73
N LEU A 255 11.92 12.38 10.42
CA LEU A 255 10.78 11.47 10.47
C LEU A 255 10.04 11.66 11.81
N PRO A 256 8.84 12.26 11.81
CA PRO A 256 8.08 12.48 13.04
C PRO A 256 7.45 11.19 13.58
N VAL A 257 7.16 10.23 12.71
CA VAL A 257 6.57 8.92 13.04
C VAL A 257 7.55 7.78 12.78
N THR A 258 7.34 6.64 13.44
CA THR A 258 8.10 5.42 13.10
C THR A 258 7.55 4.78 11.83
N VAL A 259 8.40 4.51 10.83
CA VAL A 259 8.03 3.90 9.55
C VAL A 259 8.65 2.51 9.39
N HIS A 260 7.84 1.45 9.37
CA HIS A 260 8.29 0.09 9.05
C HIS A 260 8.29 -0.10 7.53
N ARG A 261 9.49 -0.10 6.92
CA ARG A 261 9.67 -0.07 5.47
C ARG A 261 9.64 -1.48 4.89
N MET A 262 8.64 -1.82 4.07
CA MET A 262 8.55 -3.16 3.47
C MET A 262 9.15 -3.14 2.06
N PRO A 263 10.32 -3.76 1.85
CA PRO A 263 11.09 -3.58 0.63
C PRO A 263 10.45 -4.29 -0.58
N VAL A 264 10.62 -3.66 -1.75
CA VAL A 264 10.36 -4.20 -3.10
C VAL A 264 11.48 -3.81 -4.05
N GLY A 265 11.52 -4.40 -5.24
CA GLY A 265 12.51 -4.12 -6.27
C GLY A 265 12.31 -2.75 -6.94
N SER A 266 13.37 -2.23 -7.57
CA SER A 266 13.31 -0.94 -8.28
C SER A 266 12.38 -0.95 -9.49
N ALA A 267 12.37 -2.07 -10.23
CA ALA A 267 11.69 -2.16 -11.53
C ALA A 267 10.16 -2.16 -11.40
N SER A 268 9.61 -2.71 -10.33
CA SER A 268 8.18 -2.80 -10.07
C SER A 268 7.94 -3.16 -8.61
N MET A 269 6.82 -2.68 -8.05
CA MET A 269 6.34 -3.12 -6.73
C MET A 269 6.03 -4.62 -6.69
N LEU A 270 5.79 -5.26 -7.84
CA LEU A 270 5.56 -6.71 -7.93
C LEU A 270 6.84 -7.54 -7.74
N THR A 271 8.02 -6.92 -7.91
CA THR A 271 9.30 -7.61 -7.74
C THR A 271 9.63 -7.66 -6.26
N PRO A 272 9.67 -8.84 -5.61
CA PRO A 272 10.08 -8.92 -4.22
C PRO A 272 11.58 -8.65 -4.11
N ARG A 273 12.02 -8.17 -2.94
CA ARG A 273 13.41 -7.79 -2.67
C ARG A 273 13.84 -8.31 -1.29
N PHE A 274 14.98 -8.99 -1.25
CA PHE A 274 15.52 -9.66 -0.05
C PHE A 274 17.03 -9.41 0.14
N ASP A 275 17.58 -8.35 -0.42
CA ASP A 275 19.00 -7.96 -0.28
C ASP A 275 19.23 -6.86 0.76
N ASP A 276 18.19 -6.47 1.50
CA ASP A 276 18.29 -5.63 2.70
C ASP A 276 18.65 -6.44 3.95
N ASP A 277 18.92 -5.72 5.04
CA ASP A 277 19.08 -6.32 6.36
C ASP A 277 17.75 -6.94 6.86
N PRO A 278 17.79 -7.95 7.75
CA PRO A 278 16.61 -8.65 8.27
C PRO A 278 15.52 -7.74 8.86
N THR A 279 14.28 -8.24 8.95
CA THR A 279 13.18 -7.49 9.58
C THR A 279 13.53 -7.03 10.99
N GLY A 280 13.28 -5.76 11.30
CA GLY A 280 13.59 -5.10 12.56
C GLY A 280 14.97 -4.42 12.62
N SER A 281 15.82 -4.61 11.60
CA SER A 281 17.10 -3.92 11.46
C SER A 281 16.94 -2.44 11.04
N GLY A 282 18.05 -1.71 11.01
CA GLY A 282 18.10 -0.31 10.59
C GLY A 282 17.79 0.70 11.71
N PRO A 283 17.60 1.98 11.35
CA PRO A 283 17.31 3.04 12.33
C PRO A 283 15.98 2.79 13.07
N ALA A 284 15.92 3.09 14.36
CA ALA A 284 14.72 2.83 15.18
C ALA A 284 13.45 3.54 14.69
N VAL A 285 13.59 4.70 14.02
CA VAL A 285 12.48 5.47 13.43
C VAL A 285 12.10 4.99 12.03
N ALA A 286 12.94 4.20 11.37
CA ALA A 286 12.72 3.70 10.01
C ALA A 286 13.21 2.25 9.82
N PRO A 287 12.79 1.30 10.67
CA PRO A 287 13.30 -0.07 10.61
C PRO A 287 12.87 -0.76 9.31
N VAL A 288 13.64 -1.77 8.91
CA VAL A 288 13.23 -2.69 7.84
C VAL A 288 12.03 -3.51 8.34
N GLY A 289 10.95 -3.48 7.59
CA GLY A 289 9.75 -4.25 7.84
C GLY A 289 9.80 -5.67 7.26
N PRO A 290 8.64 -6.34 7.17
CA PRO A 290 8.50 -7.59 6.42
C PRO A 290 8.83 -7.39 4.93
N ALA A 291 9.30 -8.43 4.24
CA ALA A 291 9.37 -8.43 2.79
C ALA A 291 7.96 -8.38 2.19
N LYS A 292 7.75 -7.47 1.23
CA LYS A 292 6.44 -7.24 0.62
C LYS A 292 6.26 -8.11 -0.62
N PHE A 293 5.13 -8.82 -0.67
CA PHE A 293 4.69 -9.59 -1.83
C PHE A 293 3.35 -9.05 -2.34
N PHE A 294 3.12 -9.20 -3.64
CA PHE A 294 1.84 -8.98 -4.30
C PHE A 294 1.39 -10.26 -4.96
N LEU A 295 0.23 -10.79 -4.55
CA LEU A 295 -0.23 -12.11 -4.98
C LEU A 295 -1.28 -12.01 -6.07
N ASP A 296 -2.14 -11.00 -6.02
CA ASP A 296 -3.14 -10.67 -7.01
C ASP A 296 -3.27 -9.15 -7.25
N GLY A 297 -4.11 -8.77 -8.21
CA GLY A 297 -4.49 -7.36 -8.44
C GLY A 297 -5.71 -6.94 -7.61
N ALA A 298 -5.98 -5.64 -7.46
CA ALA A 298 -7.15 -5.20 -6.70
C ALA A 298 -8.45 -5.30 -7.52
N GLU A 299 -8.47 -4.71 -8.73
CA GLU A 299 -9.64 -4.71 -9.62
C GLU A 299 -9.86 -6.08 -10.28
N ARG A 300 -8.78 -6.89 -10.36
CA ARG A 300 -8.78 -8.24 -10.91
C ARG A 300 -8.28 -9.28 -9.90
N CYS A 301 -8.70 -9.14 -8.65
CA CYS A 301 -8.33 -10.08 -7.58
C CYS A 301 -8.67 -11.53 -7.91
N ALA A 302 -7.84 -12.43 -7.40
CA ALA A 302 -7.91 -13.86 -7.70
C ALA A 302 -8.99 -14.52 -6.84
N LEU A 303 -10.06 -14.96 -7.50
CA LEU A 303 -11.22 -15.56 -6.87
C LEU A 303 -11.37 -17.00 -7.29
N CYS A 304 -11.57 -17.87 -6.31
CA CYS A 304 -11.90 -19.27 -6.54
C CYS A 304 -13.23 -19.60 -5.85
N VAL A 305 -14.25 -19.95 -6.63
CA VAL A 305 -15.61 -20.15 -6.14
C VAL A 305 -16.22 -21.44 -6.67
N SER A 306 -17.03 -22.11 -5.85
CA SER A 306 -17.82 -23.25 -6.30
C SER A 306 -18.95 -22.82 -7.23
N VAL A 307 -19.39 -23.74 -8.10
CA VAL A 307 -20.58 -23.55 -8.96
C VAL A 307 -21.80 -23.12 -8.13
N SER A 308 -21.97 -23.70 -6.95
CA SER A 308 -23.07 -23.36 -6.03
C SER A 308 -23.01 -21.91 -5.54
N GLN A 309 -21.82 -21.36 -5.31
CA GLN A 309 -21.63 -19.96 -4.91
C GLN A 309 -21.93 -19.02 -6.07
N VAL A 310 -21.54 -19.38 -7.31
CA VAL A 310 -21.90 -18.61 -8.51
C VAL A 310 -23.41 -18.55 -8.70
N VAL A 311 -24.10 -19.68 -8.60
CA VAL A 311 -25.57 -19.74 -8.72
C VAL A 311 -26.25 -18.89 -7.66
N ARG A 312 -25.78 -18.96 -6.40
CA ARG A 312 -26.31 -18.12 -5.31
C ARG A 312 -26.07 -16.63 -5.55
N ALA A 313 -24.86 -16.24 -5.98
CA ALA A 313 -24.53 -14.84 -6.29
C ALA A 313 -25.39 -14.30 -7.46
N ALA A 314 -25.62 -15.12 -8.49
CA ALA A 314 -26.51 -14.77 -9.59
C ALA A 314 -27.95 -14.57 -9.10
N ALA A 315 -28.48 -15.46 -8.26
CA ALA A 315 -29.81 -15.33 -7.69
C ALA A 315 -29.97 -14.03 -6.86
N VAL A 316 -28.98 -13.70 -6.04
CA VAL A 316 -28.97 -12.44 -5.26
C VAL A 316 -28.92 -11.22 -6.20
N THR A 317 -28.10 -11.26 -7.24
CA THR A 317 -27.99 -10.17 -8.22
C THR A 317 -29.29 -9.96 -8.99
N ILE A 318 -29.95 -11.04 -9.43
CA ILE A 318 -31.26 -11.01 -10.08
C ILE A 318 -32.30 -10.43 -9.14
N ARG A 319 -32.35 -10.88 -7.88
CA ARG A 319 -33.29 -10.36 -6.88
C ARG A 319 -33.08 -8.86 -6.63
N ARG A 320 -31.82 -8.39 -6.56
CA ARG A 320 -31.50 -6.95 -6.42
C ARG A 320 -31.87 -6.13 -7.66
N ALA A 321 -31.68 -6.68 -8.86
CA ALA A 321 -32.05 -6.03 -10.10
C ALA A 321 -33.58 -5.86 -10.22
N ILE A 322 -34.35 -6.90 -9.83
CA ILE A 322 -35.82 -6.85 -9.75
C ILE A 322 -36.27 -5.88 -8.64
N GLY A 323 -35.53 -5.81 -7.53
CA GLY A 323 -35.82 -4.95 -6.38
C GLY A 323 -35.40 -3.48 -6.50
N GLY A 324 -35.07 -2.97 -7.69
CA GLY A 324 -34.87 -1.54 -7.92
C GLY A 324 -33.43 -1.06 -8.17
N ALA A 325 -32.42 -1.94 -8.17
CA ALA A 325 -31.04 -1.55 -8.53
C ALA A 325 -30.82 -1.37 -10.05
N GLY A 326 -31.82 -1.72 -10.87
CA GLY A 326 -31.77 -1.62 -12.33
C GLY A 326 -30.74 -2.56 -12.98
N LEU A 327 -30.60 -2.46 -14.32
CA LEU A 327 -29.68 -3.27 -15.12
C LEU A 327 -28.19 -2.96 -14.87
N ALA A 328 -27.87 -1.94 -14.06
CA ALA A 328 -26.50 -1.54 -13.75
C ALA A 328 -25.73 -2.62 -12.98
N ALA A 329 -26.38 -3.28 -12.01
CA ALA A 329 -25.78 -4.39 -11.27
C ALA A 329 -25.44 -5.59 -12.18
N ILE A 330 -26.32 -5.87 -13.15
CA ILE A 330 -26.13 -6.95 -14.14
C ILE A 330 -24.98 -6.59 -15.10
N ARG A 331 -24.91 -5.35 -15.58
CA ARG A 331 -23.82 -4.87 -16.44
C ARG A 331 -22.46 -4.82 -15.74
N ALA A 332 -22.43 -4.55 -14.44
CA ALA A 332 -21.20 -4.62 -13.65
C ALA A 332 -20.74 -6.07 -13.48
N ALA A 333 -21.66 -7.00 -13.21
CA ALA A 333 -21.37 -8.43 -13.12
C ALA A 333 -20.88 -9.03 -14.45
N SER A 334 -21.39 -8.55 -15.59
CA SER A 334 -20.99 -9.04 -16.93
C SER A 334 -19.63 -8.52 -17.42
N ARG A 335 -19.02 -7.55 -16.73
CA ARG A 335 -17.68 -7.03 -17.05
C ARG A 335 -16.54 -7.85 -16.42
N ARG A 336 -16.88 -8.86 -15.62
CA ARG A 336 -15.93 -9.77 -14.97
C ARG A 336 -15.23 -10.63 -16.02
N SER A 337 -13.92 -10.78 -15.85
CA SER A 337 -13.07 -11.69 -16.63
C SER A 337 -13.65 -13.12 -16.62
N GLY A 338 -13.44 -13.86 -17.70
CA GLY A 338 -14.06 -15.18 -17.89
C GLY A 338 -13.68 -16.16 -16.78
N LEU A 339 -14.70 -16.76 -16.16
CA LEU A 339 -14.54 -17.86 -15.21
C LEU A 339 -13.90 -19.06 -15.90
N ARG A 340 -12.86 -19.63 -15.30
CA ARG A 340 -12.17 -20.82 -15.78
C ARG A 340 -12.36 -21.95 -14.78
N ARG A 341 -12.74 -23.14 -15.25
CA ARG A 341 -12.86 -24.30 -14.35
C ARG A 341 -11.48 -24.88 -14.07
N GLY A 342 -11.10 -24.92 -12.81
CA GLY A 342 -9.85 -25.49 -12.33
C GLY A 342 -9.89 -27.01 -12.20
N PRO A 343 -8.72 -27.66 -12.05
CA PRO A 343 -8.62 -29.09 -11.79
C PRO A 343 -9.18 -29.51 -10.42
N ASP A 344 -9.26 -28.57 -9.48
CA ASP A 344 -9.91 -28.70 -8.17
C ASP A 344 -11.46 -28.71 -8.25
N GLY A 345 -12.02 -28.54 -9.45
CA GLY A 345 -13.45 -28.49 -9.70
C GLY A 345 -14.10 -27.14 -9.37
N LEU A 346 -13.32 -26.14 -8.96
CA LEU A 346 -13.79 -24.79 -8.67
C LEU A 346 -13.70 -23.90 -9.91
N LEU A 347 -14.29 -22.72 -9.83
CA LEU A 347 -14.28 -21.71 -10.87
C LEU A 347 -13.37 -20.56 -10.44
N HIS A 348 -12.34 -20.32 -11.24
CA HIS A 348 -11.31 -19.33 -11.02
C HIS A 348 -11.55 -18.09 -11.88
N GLN A 349 -11.28 -16.92 -11.33
CA GLN A 349 -11.33 -15.64 -12.01
C GLN A 349 -10.20 -14.75 -11.47
N GLY A 350 -9.76 -13.79 -12.28
CA GLY A 350 -8.82 -12.77 -11.86
C GLY A 350 -7.41 -13.08 -12.30
N ILE A 351 -6.45 -12.52 -11.60
CA ILE A 351 -5.03 -12.63 -11.89
C ILE A 351 -4.32 -13.01 -10.61
N LEU A 352 -3.56 -14.10 -10.67
CA LEU A 352 -2.49 -14.39 -9.74
C LEU A 352 -1.16 -14.00 -10.38
N PHE A 353 -0.28 -13.37 -9.61
CA PHE A 353 1.09 -13.05 -10.04
C PHE A 353 2.08 -14.18 -9.76
N TRP A 354 1.64 -15.22 -9.05
CA TRP A 354 2.47 -16.35 -8.65
C TRP A 354 1.69 -17.65 -8.83
N ASP A 355 2.40 -18.68 -9.27
CA ASP A 355 2.01 -20.05 -8.94
C ASP A 355 2.46 -20.41 -7.51
N GLN A 356 1.93 -21.50 -6.97
CA GLN A 356 2.19 -21.91 -5.59
C GLN A 356 3.68 -22.21 -5.34
N ASP A 357 4.33 -22.94 -6.24
CA ASP A 357 5.71 -23.41 -6.04
C ASP A 357 6.70 -22.24 -6.10
N ALA A 358 6.48 -21.29 -7.01
CA ALA A 358 7.25 -20.06 -7.09
C ALA A 358 7.07 -19.19 -5.84
N LEU A 359 5.82 -19.06 -5.35
CA LEU A 359 5.54 -18.30 -4.13
C LEU A 359 6.20 -18.94 -2.91
N ASP A 360 6.11 -20.25 -2.76
CA ASP A 360 6.72 -20.97 -1.63
C ASP A 360 8.24 -20.81 -1.62
N SER A 361 8.87 -20.95 -2.80
CA SER A 361 10.31 -20.74 -2.94
C SER A 361 10.71 -19.32 -2.55
N ALA A 362 9.94 -18.32 -2.99
CA ALA A 362 10.22 -16.92 -2.68
C ALA A 362 10.00 -16.60 -1.19
N VAL A 363 8.94 -17.11 -0.57
CA VAL A 363 8.66 -16.93 0.86
C VAL A 363 9.71 -17.64 1.74
N SER A 364 10.11 -18.87 1.39
CA SER A 364 11.20 -19.58 2.09
C SER A 364 12.50 -18.79 2.01
N THR A 365 12.84 -18.30 0.81
CA THR A 365 14.03 -17.48 0.60
C THR A 365 14.02 -16.21 1.45
N ALA A 366 12.87 -15.53 1.54
CA ALA A 366 12.73 -14.35 2.40
C ALA A 366 12.94 -14.71 3.88
N ALA A 367 12.30 -15.78 4.35
CA ALA A 367 12.38 -16.23 5.73
C ALA A 367 13.82 -16.64 6.11
N GLU A 368 14.51 -17.39 5.26
CA GLU A 368 15.90 -17.80 5.45
C GLU A 368 16.87 -16.61 5.49
N ARG A 369 16.52 -15.50 4.85
CA ARG A 369 17.26 -14.23 4.91
C ARG A 369 16.84 -13.33 6.08
N GLY A 370 15.96 -13.81 6.95
CA GLY A 370 15.53 -13.09 8.16
C GLY A 370 14.40 -12.10 7.93
N PHE A 371 13.69 -12.16 6.80
CA PHE A 371 12.50 -11.36 6.57
C PHE A 371 11.25 -12.06 7.08
N GLN A 372 10.47 -11.36 7.90
CA GLN A 372 9.05 -11.66 8.04
C GLN A 372 8.34 -11.34 6.71
N VAL A 373 7.13 -11.84 6.46
CA VAL A 373 6.42 -11.61 5.18
C VAL A 373 5.12 -10.82 5.33
N ALA A 374 4.86 -9.94 4.36
CA ALA A 374 3.60 -9.24 4.20
C ALA A 374 3.09 -9.41 2.77
N GLN A 375 1.93 -10.03 2.59
CA GLN A 375 1.44 -10.47 1.28
C GLN A 375 0.16 -9.72 0.93
N HIS A 376 0.16 -8.90 -0.13
CA HIS A 376 -1.07 -8.37 -0.71
C HIS A 376 -1.88 -9.51 -1.30
N ALA A 377 -3.07 -9.74 -0.74
CA ALA A 377 -3.97 -10.80 -1.12
C ALA A 377 -5.41 -10.33 -0.92
N VAL A 378 -6.05 -9.90 -2.00
CA VAL A 378 -7.43 -9.37 -1.96
C VAL A 378 -8.44 -10.50 -2.07
N GLY A 379 -8.26 -11.36 -3.08
CA GLY A 379 -9.16 -12.46 -3.38
C GLY A 379 -8.89 -13.71 -2.54
N ASN A 380 -9.91 -14.56 -2.39
CA ASN A 380 -9.81 -15.76 -1.54
C ASN A 380 -8.79 -16.78 -2.06
N GLU A 381 -8.57 -16.83 -3.37
CA GLU A 381 -7.55 -17.70 -3.96
C GLU A 381 -6.13 -17.20 -3.60
N ALA A 382 -5.89 -15.89 -3.72
CA ALA A 382 -4.63 -15.27 -3.32
C ALA A 382 -4.33 -15.47 -1.83
N VAL A 383 -5.34 -15.27 -0.97
CA VAL A 383 -5.21 -15.52 0.47
C VAL A 383 -4.87 -17.00 0.73
N SER A 384 -5.51 -17.92 0.01
CA SER A 384 -5.28 -19.36 0.18
C SER A 384 -3.86 -19.78 -0.18
N ILE A 385 -3.33 -19.33 -1.33
CA ILE A 385 -1.95 -19.68 -1.74
C ILE A 385 -0.91 -19.02 -0.83
N GLY A 386 -1.21 -17.80 -0.36
CA GLY A 386 -0.36 -17.06 0.56
C GLY A 386 -0.23 -17.74 1.92
N LEU A 387 -1.35 -18.26 2.44
CA LEU A 387 -1.35 -19.09 3.66
C LEU A 387 -0.58 -20.38 3.48
N THR A 388 -0.71 -21.06 2.35
CA THR A 388 0.07 -22.27 2.06
C THR A 388 1.56 -21.97 2.14
N ALA A 389 2.01 -20.85 1.57
CA ALA A 389 3.41 -20.44 1.61
C ALA A 389 3.88 -20.11 3.04
N ILE A 390 3.04 -19.43 3.82
CA ILE A 390 3.32 -19.15 5.25
C ILE A 390 3.43 -20.45 6.05
N GLU A 391 2.49 -21.38 5.88
CA GLU A 391 2.48 -22.67 6.59
C GLU A 391 3.73 -23.51 6.27
N ARG A 392 4.12 -23.56 4.99
CA ARG A 392 5.31 -24.27 4.52
C ARG A 392 6.60 -23.67 5.08
N ALA A 393 6.62 -22.36 5.36
CA ALA A 393 7.77 -21.65 5.92
C ALA A 393 7.69 -21.38 7.45
N SER A 394 6.62 -21.83 8.13
CA SER A 394 6.31 -21.54 9.55
C SER A 394 7.49 -21.74 10.50
N GLY A 395 8.24 -22.84 10.40
CA GLY A 395 9.35 -23.13 11.31
C GLY A 395 10.45 -22.05 11.36
N VAL A 396 10.66 -21.31 10.26
CA VAL A 396 11.59 -20.17 10.23
C VAL A 396 10.84 -18.88 10.58
N LEU A 397 9.68 -18.64 9.97
CA LEU A 397 8.89 -17.42 10.17
C LEU A 397 8.48 -17.19 11.64
N ASP A 398 8.20 -18.26 12.39
CA ASP A 398 7.80 -18.22 13.80
C ASP A 398 8.93 -17.76 14.74
N ARG A 399 10.19 -17.82 14.26
CA ARG A 399 11.37 -17.39 15.02
C ARG A 399 11.77 -15.95 14.71
N LEU A 400 11.19 -15.35 13.67
CA LEU A 400 11.47 -13.98 13.26
C LEU A 400 10.61 -12.99 14.05
N PRO A 401 11.07 -11.74 14.22
CA PRO A 401 10.29 -10.72 14.91
C PRO A 401 8.96 -10.46 14.18
N GLY A 402 7.88 -10.38 14.95
CA GLY A 402 6.53 -10.13 14.43
C GLY A 402 5.82 -11.40 13.96
N ARG A 403 4.81 -11.24 13.11
CA ARG A 403 3.98 -12.33 12.59
C ARG A 403 3.80 -12.15 11.07
N PRO A 404 3.61 -13.23 10.30
CA PRO A 404 3.32 -13.13 8.89
C PRO A 404 1.98 -12.42 8.67
N ARG A 405 1.90 -11.63 7.59
CA ARG A 405 0.76 -10.75 7.32
C ARG A 405 0.13 -11.03 5.97
N LEU A 406 -1.20 -10.97 5.94
CA LEU A 406 -2.02 -10.89 4.75
C LEU A 406 -2.65 -9.51 4.70
N GLU A 407 -2.31 -8.74 3.68
CA GLU A 407 -2.85 -7.40 3.47
C GLU A 407 -4.15 -7.47 2.69
N HIS A 408 -5.11 -6.64 3.08
CA HIS A 408 -6.48 -6.54 2.58
C HIS A 408 -7.38 -7.70 3.04
N ALA A 409 -7.13 -8.93 2.55
CA ALA A 409 -7.93 -10.11 2.86
C ALA A 409 -9.47 -9.86 2.74
N LEU A 410 -9.88 -9.13 1.69
CA LEU A 410 -11.26 -8.65 1.54
C LEU A 410 -12.25 -9.76 1.24
N VAL A 411 -11.85 -10.76 0.44
CA VAL A 411 -12.68 -11.89 0.10
C VAL A 411 -12.17 -13.11 0.82
N VAL A 412 -12.76 -13.40 1.98
CA VAL A 412 -12.44 -14.58 2.80
C VAL A 412 -13.72 -15.27 3.27
N ASP A 413 -13.65 -16.58 3.47
CA ASP A 413 -14.73 -17.36 4.07
C ASP A 413 -14.33 -17.86 5.48
N PRO A 414 -15.29 -18.31 6.32
CA PRO A 414 -14.99 -18.71 7.69
C PRO A 414 -13.90 -19.80 7.82
N PRO A 415 -13.83 -20.83 6.95
CA PRO A 415 -12.70 -21.74 6.94
C PRO A 415 -11.35 -21.04 6.72
N LEU A 416 -11.28 -20.11 5.77
CA LEU A 416 -10.04 -19.38 5.49
C LEU A 416 -9.64 -18.47 6.66
N VAL A 417 -10.61 -17.81 7.31
CA VAL A 417 -10.36 -17.02 8.53
C VAL A 417 -9.76 -17.87 9.66
N ARG A 418 -10.27 -19.09 9.86
CA ARG A 418 -9.69 -20.02 10.85
C ARG A 418 -8.27 -20.41 10.48
N ARG A 419 -8.02 -20.72 9.21
CA ARG A 419 -6.69 -21.06 8.70
C ARG A 419 -5.69 -19.91 8.90
N ILE A 420 -6.11 -18.65 8.72
CA ILE A 420 -5.28 -17.47 9.04
C ILE A 420 -4.87 -17.48 10.52
N ALA A 421 -5.81 -17.72 11.42
CA ALA A 421 -5.55 -17.77 12.86
C ALA A 421 -4.65 -18.95 13.24
N ASP A 422 -4.92 -20.14 12.72
CA ASP A 422 -4.16 -21.37 12.98
C ASP A 422 -2.71 -21.26 12.48
N ALA A 423 -2.49 -20.57 11.35
CA ALA A 423 -1.15 -20.29 10.82
C ALA A 423 -0.40 -19.18 11.59
N GLY A 424 -1.00 -18.61 12.64
CA GLY A 424 -0.39 -17.51 13.36
C GLY A 424 -0.26 -16.22 12.54
N ALA A 425 -0.97 -16.08 11.43
CA ALA A 425 -0.91 -14.90 10.56
C ALA A 425 -1.85 -13.78 11.04
N ILE A 426 -1.62 -12.56 10.56
CA ILE A 426 -2.44 -11.38 10.82
C ILE A 426 -3.08 -10.91 9.50
N ALA A 427 -4.39 -10.68 9.50
CA ALA A 427 -5.07 -9.95 8.43
C ALA A 427 -5.00 -8.44 8.72
N VAL A 428 -4.46 -7.67 7.78
CA VAL A 428 -4.37 -6.21 7.85
C VAL A 428 -5.41 -5.62 6.89
N VAL A 429 -6.53 -5.19 7.44
CA VAL A 429 -7.74 -4.75 6.71
C VAL A 429 -7.80 -3.22 6.57
N GLN A 430 -8.50 -2.73 5.53
CA GLN A 430 -8.71 -1.30 5.25
C GLN A 430 -10.17 -1.00 4.94
#